data_AF-A0A7I7T095-F1
#
_entry.id   AF-A0A7I7T095-F1
#
_cell.length_a   1.000
_cell.length_b   1.000
_cell.length_c   1.000
_cell.angle_alpha   90.00
_cell.angle_beta   90.00
_cell.angle_gamma   90.00
#
_symmetry.space_group_name_H-M   'P 1'
#
loop_
_entity.id
_entity.type
_entity.pdbx_description
1 polymer ?
#
loop_
_entity_poly.entity_id
_entity_poly.type
_entity_poly.pdbx_seq_one_letter_code
_entity_poly.pdbx_strand_id
1 'polypeptide(L)' 'MRAMLYNPMRLSSATETSACGGHCHQVMVRSESGWRSRQLREENVWFDNPPSAELRASLKE' A
#
# COMPACT_ATOMS: atom_id res chain seq x y z
N MET A 1 -17.06 -0.80 -3.88
CA MET A 1 -15.81 -0.25 -3.32
C MET A 1 -14.65 -0.72 -4.19
N ARG A 2 -13.76 0.17 -4.61
CA ARG A 2 -12.55 -0.13 -5.39
C ARG A 2 -11.39 0.49 -4.60
N ALA A 3 -10.50 -0.34 -4.06
CA ALA A 3 -9.25 0.10 -3.48
C ALA A 3 -8.20 -0.04 -4.59
N MET A 4 -7.67 1.09 -5.07
CA MET A 4 -6.54 1.09 -6.00
C MET A 4 -5.36 1.69 -5.26
N LEU A 5 -4.33 0.88 -5.05
CA LEU A 5 -3.01 1.35 -4.69
C LEU A 5 -2.21 1.49 -5.99
N TYR A 6 -1.62 2.66 -6.21
CA TYR A 6 -0.75 2.90 -7.36
C TYR A 6 0.67 3.03 -6.83
N ASN A 7 1.55 2.08 -7.07
CA ASN A 7 2.97 2.24 -6.78
C ASN A 7 3.72 2.48 -8.10
N PRO A 8 4.38 3.64 -8.31
CA PRO A 8 4.58 4.75 -7.35
C PRO A 8 3.33 5.62 -7.08
N MET A 9 3.26 6.15 -5.85
CA MET A 9 2.21 7.04 -5.32
C MET A 9 2.68 8.50 -5.25
N ARG A 10 1.75 9.45 -5.35
CA ARG A 10 1.95 10.78 -4.75
C ARG A 10 1.11 10.91 -3.50
N LEU A 11 1.77 11.02 -2.35
CA LEU A 11 1.10 11.27 -1.07
C LEU A 11 0.88 12.77 -0.88
N SER A 12 -0.26 13.16 -0.30
CA SER A 12 -0.63 14.58 -0.15
C SER A 12 0.35 15.38 0.72
N SER A 13 1.05 14.73 1.64
CA SER A 13 2.03 15.32 2.55
C SER A 13 3.48 15.21 2.05
N ALA A 14 3.71 14.61 0.88
CA ALA A 14 5.04 14.37 0.34
C ALA A 14 5.32 15.31 -0.84
N THR A 15 6.52 15.90 -0.86
CA THR A 15 7.00 16.74 -1.96
C THR A 15 7.49 15.92 -3.16
N GLU A 16 7.87 14.67 -2.91
CA GLU A 16 8.38 13.74 -3.90
C GLU A 16 7.43 12.54 -4.06
N THR A 17 7.66 11.76 -5.11
CA THR A 17 6.98 10.49 -5.32
C THR A 17 7.32 9.53 -4.19
N SER A 18 6.35 8.75 -3.73
CA SER A 18 6.53 7.67 -2.76
C SER A 18 6.44 6.32 -3.46
N ALA A 19 7.25 5.37 -3.03
CA ALA A 19 7.12 3.98 -3.43
C ALA A 19 7.15 3.09 -2.19
N CYS A 20 6.46 1.95 -2.25
CA CYS A 20 6.52 0.97 -1.18
C CYS A 20 6.30 -0.43 -1.74
N GLY A 21 6.91 -1.42 -1.13
CA GLY A 21 6.77 -2.80 -1.58
C GLY A 21 6.74 -3.78 -0.43
N GLY A 22 6.16 -4.95 -0.69
CA GLY A 22 6.04 -6.02 0.28
C GLY A 22 5.03 -7.06 -0.16
N HIS A 23 4.33 -7.68 0.80
CA HIS A 23 3.46 -8.81 0.55
C HIS A 23 1.99 -8.40 0.51
N CYS A 24 1.27 -8.92 -0.48
CA CYS A 24 -0.17 -8.72 -0.62
C CYS A 24 -0.89 -10.00 -0.19
N HIS A 25 -1.70 -9.88 0.86
CA HIS A 25 -2.51 -10.95 1.41
C HIS A 25 -3.97 -10.72 1.04
N GLN A 26 -4.47 -11.50 0.08
CA GLN A 26 -5.83 -11.35 -0.45
C GLN A 26 -6.69 -12.57 -0.14
N VAL A 27 -7.77 -12.35 0.60
CA VAL A 27 -8.81 -13.36 0.85
C VAL A 27 -9.91 -13.18 -0.18
N MET A 28 -10.15 -14.23 -0.96
CA MET A 28 -11.18 -14.24 -2.01
C MET A 28 -12.31 -15.18 -1.61
N VAL A 29 -13.55 -14.77 -1.91
CA VAL A 29 -14.73 -15.61 -1.76
C VAL A 29 -15.39 -15.84 -3.12
N ARG A 30 -15.83 -17.07 -3.35
CA ARG A 30 -16.61 -17.42 -4.55
C ARG A 30 -18.06 -17.02 -4.33
N SER A 31 -18.62 -16.23 -5.26
CA SER A 31 -20.04 -15.91 -5.35
C SER A 31 -20.61 -16.41 -6.68
N GLU A 32 -21.93 -16.39 -6.82
CA GLU A 32 -22.62 -16.77 -8.06
C GLU A 32 -22.15 -15.95 -9.26
N SER A 33 -21.84 -14.67 -9.04
CA SER A 33 -21.32 -13.77 -10.07
C SER A 33 -19.79 -13.84 -10.24
N GLY A 34 -19.12 -14.83 -9.64
CA GLY A 34 -17.66 -14.99 -9.69
C GLY A 34 -16.93 -14.68 -8.38
N TRP A 35 -15.61 -14.53 -8.46
CA TRP A 35 -14.75 -14.26 -7.32
C TRP A 35 -14.84 -12.81 -6.85
N ARG A 36 -14.89 -12.62 -5.53
CA ARG A 36 -14.92 -11.28 -4.91
C ARG A 36 -13.87 -11.21 -3.82
N SER A 37 -13.20 -10.06 -3.72
CA SER A 37 -12.34 -9.77 -2.58
C SER A 37 -13.17 -9.64 -1.32
N ARG A 38 -12.80 -10.39 -0.29
CA ARG A 38 -13.36 -10.31 1.06
C ARG A 38 -12.47 -9.45 1.96
N GLN A 39 -11.16 -9.60 1.80
CA GLN A 39 -10.17 -8.88 2.60
C GLN A 39 -8.88 -8.73 1.80
N LEU A 40 -8.26 -7.56 1.93
CA LEU A 40 -6.95 -7.26 1.38
C LEU A 40 -6.11 -6.68 2.52
N ARG A 41 -4.91 -7.21 2.73
CA ARG A 41 -3.89 -6.66 3.64
C ARG A 41 -2.58 -6.57 2.89
N GLU A 42 -2.02 -5.38 2.87
CA GLU A 42 -0.67 -5.12 2.36
C GLU A 42 0.30 -5.00 3.53
N GLU A 43 1.36 -5.79 3.49
CA GLU A 43 2.47 -5.75 4.44
C GLU A 43 3.67 -5.10 3.75
N ASN A 44 3.82 -3.80 3.95
CA ASN A 44 4.92 -3.06 3.35
C ASN A 44 6.22 -3.33 4.12
N VAL A 45 7.21 -3.90 3.43
CA VAL A 45 8.52 -4.27 3.96
C VAL A 45 9.52 -3.14 3.79
N TRP A 46 9.33 -2.28 2.78
CA TRP A 46 10.18 -1.13 2.54
C TRP A 46 9.38 0.06 2.00
N PHE A 47 9.96 1.24 2.15
CA PHE A 47 9.43 2.49 1.64
C PHE A 47 10.54 3.35 1.06
N ASP A 48 10.26 3.95 -0.09
CA ASP A 48 10.90 5.17 -0.56
C ASP A 48 9.95 6.34 -0.29
N ASN A 49 10.43 7.36 0.41
CA ASN A 49 9.63 8.51 0.88
C ASN A 49 8.32 8.07 1.60
N PRO A 50 8.41 7.46 2.80
CA PRO A 50 7.28 6.89 3.53
C PRO A 50 6.21 7.92 3.94
N PRO A 51 4.98 7.48 4.29
CA PRO A 51 3.84 8.36 4.54
C PRO A 51 3.96 9.27 5.77
N SER A 52 4.59 8.82 6.86
CA SER A 52 4.75 9.62 8.08
C SER A 52 6.10 10.32 8.15
N ALA A 53 6.11 11.52 8.72
CA ALA A 53 7.34 12.29 8.91
C ALA A 53 8.31 11.57 9.86
N GLU A 54 7.80 10.90 10.89
CA GLU A 54 8.59 10.11 11.84
C GLU A 54 9.30 8.94 11.15
N LEU A 55 8.61 8.18 10.29
CA LEU A 55 9.23 7.09 9.54
C LEU A 55 10.25 7.61 8.51
N ARG A 56 10.00 8.79 7.93
CA ARG A 56 10.99 9.48 7.08
C ARG A 56 12.25 9.84 7.88
N ALA A 57 12.10 10.27 9.13
CA ALA A 57 13.23 10.63 9.99
C ALA A 57 14.03 9.39 10.42
N SER A 58 13.35 8.30 10.81
CA SER A 58 14.00 7.07 11.29
C SER A 58 14.75 6.27 10.23
N LEU A 59 14.50 6.53 8.94
CA LEU A 59 15.17 5.85 7.82
C LEU A 59 16.34 6.65 7.22
N LYS A 60 16.64 7.84 7.76
CA LYS A 60 17.75 8.70 7.32
C LYS A 60 19.03 8.51 8.16
N GLU A 61 18.99 7.65 9.16
CA GLU A 61 20.14 7.19 9.97
C GLU A 61 20.69 5.88 9.41
#